data_AF-Q23QW9-F1
#
_entry.id   AF-Q23QW9-F1
#
_cell.length_a   1.000
_cell.length_b   1.000
_cell.length_c   1.000
_cell.angle_alpha   90.00
_cell.angle_beta   90.00
_cell.angle_gamma   90.00
#
_symmetry.space_group_name_H-M   'P 1'
#
loop_
_entity.id
_entity.type
_entity.pdbx_description
1 polymer ?
#
loop_
_entity_poly.entity_id
_entity_poly.type
_entity_poly.pdbx_seq_one_letter_code
_entity_poly.pdbx_strand_id
1 'polypeptide(L)'
;MKKCLYLTAFILLQFAIAASPGVQQISCGEGNLLCSRVCSLSYRLPKGCYWQGQQPSCEVANCDCATNEYLTDSYCHSCKGLNYFVNTQKNQCVQSSASCINRILKQNKWTDQDCQICFGSKQKKSRKDGSGCINFSDIRAFYVTFLVLLSI
;
A
#
# COMPACT_ATOMS: atom_id res chain seq x y z
N MET A 1 39.78 -41.82 21.05
CA MET A 1 38.45 -41.40 20.53
C MET A 1 38.27 -39.88 20.68
N LYS A 2 38.89 -39.04 19.84
CA LYS A 2 38.69 -37.57 19.86
C LYS A 2 38.88 -36.94 18.46
N LYS A 3 38.47 -37.66 17.40
CA LYS A 3 38.60 -37.19 16.00
C LYS A 3 37.26 -37.13 15.23
N CYS A 4 36.12 -37.25 15.91
CA CYS A 4 34.79 -37.16 15.29
C CYS A 4 33.91 -36.01 15.82
N LEU A 5 34.48 -35.01 16.49
CA LEU A 5 33.70 -33.93 17.12
C LEU A 5 34.04 -32.52 16.59
N TYR A 6 34.64 -32.43 15.40
CA TYR A 6 34.95 -31.14 14.75
C TYR A 6 34.49 -31.05 13.29
N LEU A 7 33.76 -32.05 12.78
CA LEU A 7 33.24 -32.03 11.40
C LEU A 7 31.79 -31.51 11.30
N THR A 8 31.20 -31.04 12.40
CA THR A 8 29.88 -30.39 12.39
C THR A 8 29.96 -28.86 12.52
N ALA A 9 31.16 -28.29 12.56
CA ALA A 9 31.39 -26.86 12.77
C ALA A 9 31.51 -26.02 11.48
N PHE A 10 31.19 -26.57 10.30
CA PHE A 10 31.43 -25.90 9.02
C PHE A 10 30.32 -26.05 7.96
N ILE A 11 29.05 -26.17 8.37
CA ILE A 11 27.96 -25.80 7.46
C ILE A 11 27.55 -24.39 7.85
N LEU A 12 28.27 -23.46 7.23
CA LEU A 12 27.94 -22.05 7.15
C LEU A 12 26.44 -21.93 6.88
N LEU A 13 25.75 -21.40 7.87
CA LEU A 13 24.40 -20.89 7.79
C LEU A 13 24.43 -19.70 6.82
N GLN A 14 24.48 -20.01 5.52
CA GLN A 14 24.22 -19.04 4.47
C GLN A 14 22.73 -18.78 4.51
N PHE A 15 22.31 -17.87 5.40
CA PHE A 15 21.06 -17.14 5.20
C PHE A 15 21.26 -16.29 3.94
N ALA A 16 21.14 -16.92 2.77
CA ALA A 16 20.80 -16.18 1.57
C ALA A 16 19.47 -15.51 1.90
N ILE A 17 19.52 -14.20 2.12
CA ILE A 17 18.32 -13.38 2.24
C ILE A 17 17.70 -13.44 0.84
N ALA A 18 16.86 -14.44 0.60
CA ALA A 18 16.13 -14.53 -0.64
C ALA A 18 15.26 -13.27 -0.68
N ALA A 19 15.54 -12.39 -1.64
CA ALA A 19 14.64 -11.27 -1.92
C ALA A 19 13.24 -11.84 -2.12
N SER A 20 12.24 -11.23 -1.48
CA SER A 20 10.84 -11.64 -1.64
C SER A 20 10.27 -10.94 -2.88
N PRO A 21 10.23 -11.56 -4.08
CA PRO A 21 9.68 -10.89 -5.25
C PRO A 21 8.19 -10.58 -5.05
N GLY A 22 7.69 -9.64 -5.85
CA GLY A 22 6.26 -9.38 -5.93
C GLY A 22 5.47 -10.66 -6.21
N VAL A 23 4.38 -10.85 -5.48
CA VAL A 23 3.46 -11.98 -5.66
C VAL A 23 2.46 -11.75 -6.79
N GLN A 24 2.34 -10.50 -7.24
CA GLN A 24 1.38 -10.08 -8.26
C GLN A 24 2.07 -9.30 -9.36
N GLN A 25 1.85 -9.77 -10.58
CA GLN A 25 2.25 -9.07 -11.80
C GLN A 25 1.23 -7.98 -12.14
N ILE A 26 1.73 -6.84 -12.58
CA ILE A 26 0.94 -5.73 -13.08
C ILE A 26 1.40 -5.37 -14.49
N SER A 27 0.43 -4.94 -15.32
CA SER A 27 0.74 -4.30 -16.59
C SER A 27 0.86 -2.79 -16.38
N CYS A 28 1.87 -2.18 -17.02
CA CYS A 28 2.09 -0.74 -16.94
C CYS A 28 2.21 -0.07 -18.31
N GLY A 29 1.91 -0.81 -19.37
CA GLY A 29 1.90 -0.36 -20.74
C GLY A 29 1.59 -1.52 -21.69
N GLU A 30 1.98 -1.35 -22.93
CA GLU A 30 1.79 -2.37 -23.97
C GLU A 30 3.14 -2.75 -24.60
N GLY A 31 3.15 -3.88 -25.31
CA GLY A 31 4.31 -4.37 -26.04
C GLY A 31 5.32 -5.13 -25.18
N ASN A 32 6.59 -5.12 -25.60
CA ASN A 32 7.64 -5.99 -25.07
C ASN A 32 8.80 -5.18 -24.44
N LEU A 33 8.45 -4.22 -23.58
CA LEU A 33 9.40 -3.29 -22.96
C LEU A 33 9.78 -3.71 -21.54
N LEU A 34 11.03 -3.41 -21.14
CA LEU A 34 11.50 -3.66 -19.78
C LEU A 34 10.69 -2.88 -18.74
N CYS A 35 10.29 -3.55 -17.66
CA CYS A 35 9.47 -2.96 -16.59
C CYS A 35 10.16 -1.77 -15.92
N SER A 36 11.47 -1.83 -15.76
CA SER A 36 12.29 -0.75 -15.18
C SER A 36 12.21 0.56 -15.98
N ARG A 37 11.87 0.50 -17.27
CA ARG A 37 11.68 1.69 -18.11
C ARG A 37 10.25 2.21 -18.06
N VAL A 38 9.27 1.32 -18.26
CA VAL A 38 7.88 1.73 -18.47
C VAL A 38 7.17 2.00 -17.15
N CYS A 39 7.27 1.09 -16.18
CA CYS A 39 6.52 1.21 -14.94
C CYS A 39 7.06 2.35 -14.07
N SER A 40 8.36 2.63 -14.14
CA SER A 40 8.98 3.71 -13.36
C SER A 40 8.43 5.09 -13.69
N LEU A 41 7.83 5.30 -14.86
CA LEU A 41 7.23 6.57 -15.28
C LEU A 41 5.82 6.77 -14.69
N SER A 42 4.99 5.73 -14.75
CA SER A 42 3.58 5.79 -14.37
C SER A 42 3.33 5.36 -12.91
N TYR A 43 4.18 4.48 -12.39
CA TYR A 43 4.02 3.81 -11.10
C TYR A 43 5.29 3.92 -10.28
N ARG A 44 5.37 4.99 -9.49
CA ARG A 44 6.49 5.22 -8.57
C ARG A 44 6.48 4.15 -7.48
N LEU A 45 7.65 3.60 -7.22
CA LEU A 45 7.89 2.71 -6.09
C LEU A 45 8.60 3.48 -4.96
N PRO A 46 8.59 2.95 -3.73
CA PRO A 46 9.38 3.49 -2.63
C PRO A 46 10.87 3.53 -2.97
N LYS A 47 11.62 4.38 -2.28
CA LYS A 47 13.07 4.47 -2.45
C LYS A 47 13.71 3.11 -2.18
N GLY A 48 14.64 2.70 -3.05
CA GLY A 48 15.33 1.41 -2.96
C GLY A 48 14.60 0.26 -3.66
N CYS A 49 13.35 0.46 -4.06
CA CYS A 49 12.57 -0.51 -4.81
C CYS A 49 12.71 -0.28 -6.31
N TYR A 50 12.65 -1.36 -7.09
CA TYR A 50 12.65 -1.29 -8.54
C TYR A 50 11.76 -2.37 -9.16
N TRP A 51 11.28 -2.09 -10.36
CA TRP A 51 10.52 -3.02 -11.17
C TRP A 51 11.44 -4.02 -11.88
N GLN A 52 11.04 -5.28 -11.93
CA GLN A 52 11.67 -6.33 -12.72
C GLN A 52 10.68 -6.96 -13.70
N GLY A 53 11.22 -7.72 -14.66
CA GLY A 53 10.47 -8.40 -15.70
C GLY A 53 10.34 -7.59 -17.00
N GLN A 54 9.38 -8.00 -17.82
CA GLN A 54 9.07 -7.39 -19.10
C GLN A 54 7.55 -7.31 -19.28
N GLN A 55 7.06 -6.28 -19.97
CA GLN A 55 5.62 -6.12 -20.23
C GLN A 55 5.02 -7.39 -20.88
N PRO A 56 3.78 -7.76 -20.51
CA PRO A 56 2.88 -7.10 -19.54
C PRO A 56 3.07 -7.57 -18.09
N SER A 57 4.11 -8.37 -17.81
CA SER A 57 4.32 -9.06 -16.53
C SER A 57 5.41 -8.37 -15.70
N CYS A 58 5.04 -7.27 -15.04
CA CYS A 58 5.95 -6.53 -14.15
C CYS A 58 5.65 -6.73 -12.69
N GLU A 59 6.71 -6.84 -11.89
CA GLU A 59 6.60 -6.98 -10.45
C GLU A 59 7.73 -6.24 -9.74
N VAL A 60 7.55 -5.96 -8.46
CA VAL A 60 8.60 -5.42 -7.60
C VAL A 60 9.64 -6.51 -7.37
N ALA A 61 10.92 -6.20 -7.58
CA ALA A 61 11.98 -7.19 -7.52
C ALA A 61 12.25 -7.75 -6.12
N ASN A 62 12.04 -6.92 -5.10
CA ASN A 62 12.22 -7.28 -3.70
C ASN A 62 11.22 -6.50 -2.86
N CYS A 63 10.27 -7.16 -2.21
CA CYS A 63 9.25 -6.57 -1.36
C CYS A 63 9.73 -6.24 0.05
N ASP A 64 11.02 -6.46 0.34
CA ASP A 64 11.69 -5.96 1.54
C ASP A 64 12.49 -4.67 1.26
N CYS A 65 12.41 -4.13 0.03
CA CYS A 65 13.12 -2.92 -0.39
C CYS A 65 12.67 -1.63 0.31
N ALA A 66 11.43 -1.60 0.81
CA ALA A 66 10.80 -0.38 1.29
C ALA A 66 11.13 -0.15 2.78
N THR A 67 11.63 1.03 3.12
CA THR A 67 11.97 1.41 4.51
C THR A 67 10.76 1.95 5.29
N ASN A 68 9.56 1.37 5.11
CA ASN A 68 8.28 1.73 5.75
C ASN A 68 7.78 3.18 5.60
N GLU A 69 8.38 3.96 4.71
CA GLU A 69 7.93 5.32 4.39
C GLU A 69 7.73 5.48 2.88
N TYR A 70 6.69 6.20 2.50
CA TYR A 70 6.33 6.49 1.11
C TYR A 70 5.96 5.25 0.27
N LEU A 71 5.25 4.30 0.87
CA LEU A 71 4.58 3.21 0.14
C LEU A 71 3.61 3.76 -0.93
N THR A 72 3.35 2.94 -1.96
CA THR A 72 2.46 3.28 -3.07
C THR A 72 1.49 2.14 -3.36
N ASP A 73 0.36 2.45 -4.01
CA ASP A 73 -0.62 1.43 -4.42
C ASP A 73 0.03 0.36 -5.31
N SER A 74 0.92 0.76 -6.22
CA SER A 74 1.61 -0.17 -7.12
C SER A 74 2.54 -1.14 -6.38
N TYR A 75 3.21 -0.64 -5.33
CA TYR A 75 3.98 -1.50 -4.43
C TYR A 75 3.06 -2.49 -3.70
N CYS A 76 1.95 -2.00 -3.12
CA CYS A 76 1.01 -2.85 -2.41
C CYS A 76 0.35 -3.90 -3.31
N HIS A 77 -0.06 -3.52 -4.52
CA HIS A 77 -0.56 -4.45 -5.52
C HIS A 77 0.46 -5.55 -5.80
N SER A 78 1.70 -5.17 -6.15
CA SER A 78 2.69 -6.17 -6.55
C SER A 78 3.14 -7.05 -5.39
N CYS A 79 3.37 -6.49 -4.20
CA CYS A 79 3.94 -7.20 -3.06
C CYS A 79 2.92 -7.89 -2.15
N LYS A 80 1.66 -7.47 -2.15
CA LYS A 80 0.61 -8.03 -1.28
C LYS A 80 -0.60 -8.56 -2.04
N GLY A 81 -0.80 -8.14 -3.29
CA GLY A 81 -1.89 -8.55 -4.17
C GLY A 81 -2.81 -7.40 -4.56
N LEU A 82 -3.61 -7.59 -5.61
CA LEU A 82 -4.43 -6.54 -6.26
C LEU A 82 -5.44 -5.84 -5.34
N ASN A 83 -5.82 -6.46 -4.22
CA ASN A 83 -6.78 -5.89 -3.28
C ASN A 83 -6.12 -5.08 -2.15
N TYR A 84 -4.81 -4.83 -2.24
CA TYR A 84 -4.07 -4.07 -1.25
C TYR A 84 -3.67 -2.70 -1.79
N PHE A 85 -4.07 -1.67 -1.06
CA PHE A 85 -3.77 -0.27 -1.36
C PHE A 85 -2.89 0.31 -0.26
N VAL A 86 -2.16 1.38 -0.56
CA VAL A 86 -1.43 2.06 0.51
C VAL A 86 -2.41 2.88 1.37
N ASN A 87 -2.21 2.88 2.68
CA ASN A 87 -2.96 3.76 3.58
C ASN A 87 -2.58 5.24 3.40
N THR A 88 -3.34 6.15 4.00
CA THR A 88 -3.10 7.60 3.86
C THR A 88 -1.80 8.08 4.52
N GLN A 89 -1.27 7.32 5.48
CA GLN A 89 0.04 7.58 6.11
C GLN A 89 1.22 7.10 5.25
N LYS A 90 0.98 6.38 4.14
CA LYS A 90 2.00 5.84 3.24
C LYS A 90 3.01 4.89 3.91
N ASN A 91 2.58 4.19 4.94
CA ASN A 91 3.46 3.30 5.71
C ASN A 91 2.95 1.85 5.79
N GLN A 92 1.72 1.57 5.34
CA GLN A 92 1.15 0.22 5.36
C GLN A 92 0.31 -0.05 4.12
N CYS A 93 0.33 -1.31 3.67
CA CYS A 93 -0.60 -1.83 2.68
C CYS A 93 -1.82 -2.41 3.39
N VAL A 94 -3.01 -2.00 2.95
CA VAL A 94 -4.28 -2.29 3.60
C VAL A 94 -5.34 -2.73 2.58
N GLN A 95 -6.26 -3.60 2.99
CA GLN A 95 -7.34 -4.09 2.13
C GLN A 95 -8.55 -3.15 2.17
N SER A 96 -8.51 -2.07 1.39
CA SER A 96 -9.66 -1.20 1.14
C SER A 96 -10.39 -1.63 -0.14
N SER A 97 -11.66 -1.22 -0.31
CA SER A 97 -12.42 -1.46 -1.54
C SER A 97 -11.83 -0.77 -2.78
N ALA A 98 -11.04 0.29 -2.58
CA ALA A 98 -10.32 1.02 -3.61
C ALA A 98 -9.17 1.81 -2.98
N SER A 99 -8.29 2.39 -3.81
CA SER A 99 -7.16 3.21 -3.35
C SER A 99 -7.56 4.22 -2.28
N CYS A 100 -6.71 4.35 -1.25
CA CYS A 100 -6.88 5.37 -0.22
C CYS A 100 -6.37 6.77 -0.66
N ILE A 101 -5.55 6.83 -1.72
CA ILE A 101 -4.88 8.05 -2.17
C ILE A 101 -5.38 8.49 -3.54
N ASN A 102 -5.50 7.55 -4.48
CA ASN A 102 -5.88 7.79 -5.88
C ASN A 102 -7.32 7.36 -6.15
N ARG A 103 -8.22 7.57 -5.18
CA ARG A 103 -9.62 7.11 -5.27
C ARG A 103 -10.38 7.89 -6.33
N ILE A 104 -10.95 7.18 -7.30
CA ILE A 104 -11.87 7.76 -8.29
C ILE A 104 -13.30 7.71 -7.73
N LEU A 105 -13.76 8.80 -7.12
CA LEU A 105 -15.06 8.85 -6.42
C LEU A 105 -16.28 8.53 -7.28
N LYS A 106 -16.20 8.78 -8.61
CA LYS A 106 -17.27 8.41 -9.55
C LYS A 106 -17.48 6.89 -9.65
N GLN A 107 -16.44 6.12 -9.37
CA GLN A 107 -16.46 4.64 -9.44
C GLN A 107 -16.54 4.02 -8.04
N ASN A 108 -15.79 4.58 -7.08
CA ASN A 108 -15.60 3.98 -5.77
C ASN A 108 -15.81 5.02 -4.66
N LYS A 109 -17.06 5.14 -4.19
CA LYS A 109 -17.42 5.98 -3.04
C LYS A 109 -16.79 5.45 -1.76
N TRP A 110 -16.49 6.35 -0.82
CA TRP A 110 -16.00 5.96 0.50
C TRP A 110 -17.08 5.21 1.28
N THR A 111 -16.69 4.13 1.95
CA THR A 111 -17.49 3.43 2.96
C THR A 111 -16.92 3.66 4.35
N ASP A 112 -17.71 3.44 5.39
CA ASP A 112 -17.21 3.51 6.78
C ASP A 112 -16.01 2.58 7.00
N GLN A 113 -16.05 1.38 6.39
CA GLN A 113 -14.96 0.41 6.45
C GLN A 113 -13.70 0.96 5.79
N ASP A 114 -13.81 1.53 4.59
CA ASP A 114 -12.68 2.16 3.91
C ASP A 114 -12.07 3.29 4.73
N CYS A 115 -12.90 4.12 5.36
CA CYS A 115 -12.42 5.21 6.20
C CYS A 115 -11.56 4.69 7.36
N GLN A 116 -12.05 3.67 8.07
CA GLN A 116 -11.32 3.06 9.19
C GLN A 116 -10.00 2.43 8.74
N ILE A 117 -10.00 1.76 7.60
CA ILE A 117 -8.82 1.08 7.07
C ILE A 117 -7.78 2.09 6.54
N CYS A 118 -8.22 3.09 5.77
CA CYS A 118 -7.33 4.03 5.10
C CYS A 118 -6.78 5.13 6.02
N PHE A 119 -7.54 5.55 7.04
CA PHE A 119 -7.20 6.67 7.92
C PHE A 119 -6.92 6.26 9.37
N GLY A 120 -7.18 4.99 9.73
CA GLY A 120 -7.02 4.50 11.10
C GLY A 120 -7.99 5.18 12.06
N SER A 121 -7.47 5.67 13.19
CA SER A 121 -8.28 6.32 14.21
C SER A 121 -8.73 7.75 13.87
N LYS A 122 -8.15 8.37 12.82
CA LYS A 122 -8.34 9.79 12.50
C LYS A 122 -9.70 10.10 11.85
N GLN A 123 -10.23 9.20 11.02
CA GLN A 123 -11.50 9.39 10.32
C GLN A 123 -12.17 8.02 10.16
N LYS A 124 -13.29 7.82 10.86
CA LYS A 124 -13.92 6.49 10.96
C LYS A 124 -15.22 6.36 10.19
N LYS A 125 -15.72 7.46 9.62
CA LYS A 125 -17.03 7.53 8.96
C LYS A 125 -16.93 8.14 7.59
N SER A 126 -17.65 7.56 6.66
CA SER A 126 -17.88 8.15 5.35
C SER A 126 -18.99 9.20 5.44
N ARG A 127 -18.90 10.22 4.59
CA ARG A 127 -20.00 11.15 4.35
C ARG A 127 -21.17 10.40 3.71
N LYS A 128 -22.40 10.89 3.93
CA LYS A 128 -23.62 10.28 3.35
C LYS A 128 -23.57 10.19 1.81
N ASP A 129 -22.94 11.15 1.15
CA ASP A 129 -22.77 11.17 -0.30
C ASP A 129 -21.60 10.29 -0.80
N GLY A 130 -20.75 9.81 0.11
CA GLY A 130 -19.55 9.01 -0.15
C GLY A 130 -18.36 9.83 -0.65
N SER A 131 -18.40 11.16 -0.57
CA SER A 131 -17.37 12.06 -1.12
C SER A 131 -16.07 12.07 -0.33
N GLY A 132 -16.09 11.60 0.91
CA GLY A 132 -14.91 11.61 1.78
C GLY A 132 -15.17 10.98 3.13
N CYS A 133 -14.10 10.91 3.92
CA CYS A 133 -14.12 10.46 5.29
C CYS A 133 -14.07 11.65 6.26
N ILE A 134 -14.72 11.50 7.42
CA ILE A 134 -14.82 12.51 8.46
C ILE A 134 -14.58 11.90 9.84
N ASN A 135 -14.23 12.76 10.80
CA ASN A 135 -14.23 12.41 12.21
C ASN A 135 -15.55 12.86 12.86
N PHE A 136 -16.06 12.09 13.80
CA PHE A 136 -17.22 12.49 14.60
C PHE A 136 -16.95 13.75 15.46
N SER A 137 -15.70 14.04 15.80
CA SER A 137 -15.32 15.31 16.45
C SER A 137 -15.75 16.52 15.63
N ASP A 138 -15.72 16.41 14.30
CA ASP A 138 -15.95 17.54 13.40
C ASP A 138 -17.45 17.83 13.25
N ILE A 139 -18.32 16.82 13.45
CA ILE A 139 -19.78 16.99 13.42
C ILE A 139 -20.28 17.77 14.64
N ARG A 140 -19.69 17.57 15.83
CA ARG A 140 -20.09 18.30 17.04
C ARG A 140 -19.85 19.80 16.90
N ALA A 141 -18.79 20.21 16.19
CA ALA A 141 -18.52 21.63 15.96
C ALA A 141 -19.64 22.29 15.15
N PHE A 142 -20.14 21.66 14.09
CA PHE A 142 -21.18 22.23 13.22
C PHE A 142 -22.58 22.24 13.87
N TYR A 143 -22.95 21.20 14.62
CA TYR A 143 -24.25 21.20 15.31
C TYR A 143 -24.31 22.24 16.43
N VAL A 144 -23.20 22.46 17.14
CA VAL A 144 -23.15 23.47 18.22
C VAL A 144 -23.26 24.88 17.65
N THR A 145 -22.54 25.22 16.56
CA THR A 145 -22.69 26.54 15.93
C THR A 145 -24.08 26.75 15.31
N PHE A 146 -24.66 25.74 14.67
CA PHE A 146 -26.00 25.87 14.08
C PHE A 146 -27.09 26.03 15.15
N LEU A 147 -27.00 25.33 16.28
CA LEU A 147 -27.93 25.52 17.40
C LEU A 147 -27.77 26.89 18.08
N VAL A 148 -26.53 27.39 18.23
CA VAL A 148 -26.27 28.74 18.79
C VAL A 148 -26.80 29.84 17.87
N LEU A 149 -26.70 29.69 16.55
CA LEU A 149 -27.25 30.65 15.58
C LEU A 149 -28.78 30.62 15.47
N LEU A 150 -29.42 29.51 15.83
CA LEU A 150 -30.89 29.41 15.92
C LEU A 150 -31.45 29.85 17.28
N SER A 151 -30.58 30.19 18.23
CA SER A 151 -30.96 30.67 19.57
C SER A 151 -30.57 32.13 19.84
N ILE A 152 -30.23 32.86 18.77
CA ILE A 152 -30.06 34.33 18.71
C ILE A 152 -31.08 34.86 17.70
#